data_AF-A0A535GUM3-F1
#
_entry.id   AF-A0A535GUM3-F1
#
_cell.length_a   1.000
_cell.length_b   1.000
_cell.length_c   1.000
_cell.angle_alpha   90.00
_cell.angle_beta   90.00
_cell.angle_gamma   90.00
#
_symmetry.space_group_name_H-M   'P 1'
#
loop_
_entity.id
_entity.type
_entity.pdbx_description
1 polymer ?
#
loop_
_entity_poly.entity_id
_entity_poly.type
_entity_poly.pdbx_seq_one_letter_code
_entity_poly.pdbx_strand_id
1 'polypeptide(L)'
;MWWLDVETGNSWSSSNLTLNQYAIQGATDRLSQTGLPVGVYSTAASWKTITGSGFTPNGSAADWVAGGSCTTPFNAAPVWLSQFTSAGIDYDTAC
;
A
#
# COMPACT_ATOMS: atom_id res chain seq x y z
N MET A 1 -4.46 3.87 -13.36
CA MET A 1 -3.83 3.37 -12.13
C MET A 1 -4.88 3.38 -11.05
N TRP A 2 -4.91 2.36 -10.21
CA TRP A 2 -5.66 2.35 -8.96
C TRP A 2 -4.71 2.30 -7.77
N TRP A 3 -5.05 3.00 -6.69
CA TRP A 3 -4.31 2.93 -5.44
C TRP A 3 -5.21 2.34 -4.35
N LEU A 4 -4.69 1.31 -3.68
CA LEU A 4 -5.31 0.76 -2.47
C LEU A 4 -4.79 1.53 -1.27
N ASP A 5 -5.69 2.28 -0.62
CA ASP A 5 -5.41 2.96 0.62
C ASP A 5 -5.47 1.96 1.80
N VAL A 6 -4.30 1.57 2.32
CA VAL A 6 -4.16 0.54 3.36
C VAL A 6 -3.50 1.15 4.59
N GLU A 7 -4.35 1.64 5.50
CA GLU A 7 -3.93 2.31 6.73
C GLU A 7 -4.55 1.68 7.97
N THR A 8 -3.93 1.87 9.13
CA THR A 8 -4.46 1.42 10.42
C THR A 8 -5.71 2.17 10.85
N GLY A 9 -6.07 3.26 10.17
CA GLY A 9 -7.37 3.93 10.30
C GLY A 9 -8.56 3.12 9.75
N ASN A 10 -8.29 2.13 8.88
CA ASN A 10 -9.30 1.25 8.32
C ASN A 10 -9.59 0.05 9.26
N SER A 11 -10.65 -0.69 8.97
CA SER A 11 -11.01 -1.90 9.74
C SER A 11 -10.23 -3.11 9.27
N TRP A 12 -9.34 -3.61 10.13
CA TRP A 12 -8.51 -4.79 9.86
C TRP A 12 -8.62 -5.81 11.00
N SER A 13 -8.46 -7.09 10.66
CA SER A 13 -8.32 -8.14 11.65
C SER A 13 -7.00 -7.98 12.40
N SER A 14 -7.06 -7.85 13.72
CA SER A 14 -5.87 -7.84 14.58
C SER A 14 -5.45 -9.23 15.05
N SER A 15 -6.34 -10.22 14.97
CA SER A 15 -6.11 -11.59 15.42
C SER A 15 -5.67 -12.54 14.30
N ASN A 16 -5.93 -12.17 13.04
CA ASN A 16 -5.54 -12.97 11.88
C ASN A 16 -5.19 -12.07 10.68
N LEU A 17 -3.90 -11.80 10.52
CA LEU A 17 -3.39 -10.92 9.45
C LEU A 17 -3.51 -11.54 8.06
N THR A 18 -3.59 -12.87 7.94
CA THR A 18 -3.80 -13.55 6.66
C THR A 18 -5.14 -13.18 6.03
N LEU A 19 -6.18 -12.89 6.83
CA LEU A 19 -7.46 -12.39 6.30
C LEU A 19 -7.29 -11.01 5.65
N ASN A 20 -6.46 -10.14 6.22
CA ASN A 20 -6.16 -8.83 5.64
C ASN A 20 -5.38 -8.99 4.33
N GLN A 21 -4.39 -9.89 4.29
CA GLN A 21 -3.64 -10.22 3.07
C GLN A 21 -4.58 -10.69 1.95
N TYR A 22 -5.54 -11.58 2.24
CA TYR A 22 -6.51 -12.03 1.25
C TYR A 22 -7.44 -10.91 0.78
N ALA A 23 -7.88 -10.03 1.68
CA ALA A 23 -8.70 -8.88 1.29
C ALA A 23 -7.94 -7.94 0.33
N ILE A 24 -6.67 -7.65 0.63
CA ILE A 24 -5.81 -6.80 -0.22
C ILE A 24 -5.52 -7.49 -1.56
N GLN A 25 -5.24 -8.80 -1.57
CA GLN A 25 -5.04 -9.56 -2.80
C GLN A 25 -6.31 -9.54 -3.66
N GLY A 26 -7.48 -9.79 -3.07
CA GLY A 26 -8.75 -9.79 -3.81
C GLY A 26 -9.08 -8.43 -4.41
N ALA A 27 -8.77 -7.33 -3.71
CA ALA A 27 -8.90 -5.98 -4.24
C ALA A 27 -7.92 -5.75 -5.42
N THR A 28 -6.67 -6.20 -5.28
CA THR A 28 -5.65 -6.13 -6.34
C THR A 28 -6.09 -6.90 -7.59
N ASP A 29 -6.57 -8.13 -7.42
CA ASP A 29 -7.05 -8.98 -8.52
C ASP A 29 -8.24 -8.33 -9.23
N ARG A 30 -9.21 -7.80 -8.47
CA ARG A 30 -10.41 -7.19 -9.05
C ARG A 30 -10.08 -5.92 -9.83
N LEU A 31 -9.25 -5.04 -9.27
CA LEU A 31 -8.89 -3.78 -9.92
C LEU A 31 -7.99 -3.99 -11.13
N SER A 32 -7.12 -5.00 -11.11
CA SER A 32 -6.29 -5.36 -12.25
C SER A 32 -7.11 -5.74 -13.50
N GLN A 33 -8.32 -6.29 -13.32
CA GLN A 33 -9.24 -6.59 -14.43
C GLN A 33 -9.75 -5.35 -15.17
N THR A 34 -9.55 -4.14 -14.62
CA THR A 34 -9.87 -2.88 -15.33
C THR A 34 -8.84 -2.55 -16.42
N GLY A 35 -7.76 -3.32 -16.55
CA GLY A 35 -6.67 -3.07 -17.50
C GLY A 35 -5.71 -1.95 -17.07
N LEU A 36 -5.86 -1.44 -15.84
CA LEU A 36 -4.99 -0.44 -15.25
C LEU A 36 -4.11 -1.09 -14.17
N PRO A 37 -2.85 -0.64 -14.00
CA PRO A 37 -2.02 -1.09 -12.88
C PRO A 37 -2.67 -0.75 -11.52
N VAL A 38 -2.29 -1.52 -10.50
CA VAL A 38 -2.73 -1.33 -9.12
C VAL A 38 -1.50 -1.15 -8.24
N GLY A 39 -1.47 -0.11 -7.42
CA GLY A 39 -0.46 0.08 -6.39
C GLY A 39 -1.09 0.15 -5.00
N VAL A 40 -0.24 0.21 -3.98
CA VAL A 40 -0.67 0.33 -2.58
C VAL A 40 -0.12 1.61 -1.98
N TYR A 41 -0.96 2.33 -1.25
CA TYR A 41 -0.57 3.42 -0.37
C TYR A 41 -0.55 2.93 1.08
N SER A 42 0.55 3.18 1.79
CA SER A 42 0.67 2.91 3.23
C SER A 42 1.92 3.58 3.82
N THR A 43 2.00 3.58 5.15
CA THR A 43 3.28 3.68 5.87
C THR A 43 3.88 2.29 6.05
N ALA A 44 5.20 2.15 6.11
CA ALA A 44 5.84 0.86 6.40
C ALA A 44 5.37 0.25 7.74
N ALA A 45 5.08 1.10 8.74
CA ALA A 45 4.56 0.67 10.04
C ALA A 45 3.10 0.16 9.96
N SER A 46 2.24 0.86 9.21
CA SER A 46 0.85 0.41 9.00
C SER A 46 0.81 -0.89 8.20
N TRP A 47 1.57 -0.97 7.11
CA TRP A 47 1.67 -2.19 6.31
C TRP A 47 2.07 -3.39 7.16
N LYS A 48 3.17 -3.29 7.91
CA LYS A 48 3.63 -4.37 8.82
C LYS A 48 2.58 -4.74 9.87
N THR A 49 1.87 -3.76 10.42
CA THR A 49 0.80 -4.00 11.40
C THR A 49 -0.37 -4.78 10.79
N ILE A 50 -0.77 -4.42 9.57
CA ILE A 50 -1.96 -4.96 8.90
C ILE A 50 -1.66 -6.32 8.26
N THR A 51 -0.50 -6.47 7.62
CA THR A 51 -0.19 -7.64 6.78
C THR A 51 0.84 -8.56 7.39
N GLY A 52 1.53 -8.15 8.46
CA GLY A 52 2.73 -8.84 8.92
C GLY A 52 3.92 -8.58 7.99
N SER A 53 4.99 -9.36 8.17
CA SER A 53 6.22 -9.22 7.39
C SER A 53 6.19 -10.04 6.10
N GLY A 54 6.70 -9.48 5.00
CA GLY A 54 6.98 -10.22 3.76
C GLY A 54 5.77 -10.46 2.86
N PHE A 55 4.66 -9.76 3.09
CA PHE A 55 3.52 -9.80 2.17
C PHE A 55 3.67 -8.75 1.07
N THR A 56 3.54 -9.22 -0.17
CA THR A 56 3.43 -8.44 -1.39
C THR A 56 2.21 -8.96 -2.15
N PRO A 57 1.20 -8.13 -2.45
CA PRO A 57 0.09 -8.57 -3.28
C PRO A 57 0.61 -8.93 -4.68
N ASN A 58 0.25 -10.11 -5.18
CA ASN A 58 0.54 -10.48 -6.56
C ASN A 58 -0.13 -9.48 -7.49
N GLY A 59 0.62 -8.94 -8.46
CA GLY A 59 0.14 -7.93 -9.39
C GLY A 59 0.19 -6.49 -8.86
N SER A 60 0.68 -6.26 -7.64
CA SER A 60 1.02 -4.90 -7.18
C SER A 60 2.14 -4.34 -8.05
N ALA A 61 1.86 -3.20 -8.69
CA ALA A 61 2.78 -2.53 -9.60
C ALA A 61 3.68 -1.52 -8.87
N ALA A 62 3.22 -0.96 -7.74
CA ALA A 62 3.89 0.16 -7.11
C ALA A 62 3.53 0.36 -5.63
N ASP A 63 4.49 0.94 -4.90
CA ASP A 63 4.30 1.53 -3.57
C ASP A 63 4.18 3.06 -3.66
N TRP A 64 3.18 3.59 -2.96
CA TRP A 64 3.04 5.00 -2.59
C TRP A 64 3.32 5.11 -1.10
N VAL A 65 4.52 5.54 -0.76
CA VAL A 65 5.07 5.45 0.59
C VAL A 65 4.76 6.73 1.37
N ALA A 66 3.90 6.63 2.38
CA ALA A 66 3.62 7.69 3.32
C ALA A 66 4.75 7.85 4.34
N GLY A 67 5.28 9.08 4.47
CA GLY A 67 6.34 9.43 5.42
C GLY A 67 7.70 8.77 5.14
N GLY A 68 7.92 8.27 3.91
CA GLY A 68 9.15 7.57 3.51
C GLY A 68 9.85 8.18 2.30
N SER A 69 10.85 7.47 1.75
CA SER A 69 11.65 7.92 0.60
C SER A 69 11.32 7.16 -0.68
N CYS A 70 11.73 7.72 -1.83
CA CYS A 70 11.65 7.07 -3.15
C CYS A 70 12.47 5.77 -3.30
N THR A 71 13.19 5.34 -2.27
CA THR A 71 14.13 4.22 -2.34
C THR A 71 13.76 3.06 -1.45
N THR A 72 12.75 3.22 -0.59
CA THR A 72 12.45 2.26 0.47
C THR A 72 10.99 1.80 0.38
N PRO A 73 10.71 0.71 -0.36
CA PRO A 73 9.36 0.16 -0.43
C PRO A 73 8.98 -0.58 0.86
N PHE A 74 7.68 -0.71 1.11
CA PHE A 74 7.15 -1.45 2.26
C PHE A 74 6.64 -2.85 1.89
N ASN A 75 6.20 -3.07 0.64
CA ASN A 75 5.76 -4.39 0.16
C ASN A 75 6.66 -4.97 -0.92
N ALA A 76 7.86 -4.41 -1.14
CA ALA A 76 8.83 -4.80 -2.18
C ALA A 76 8.44 -4.47 -3.63
N ALA A 77 7.26 -3.91 -3.91
CA ALA A 77 7.00 -3.26 -5.20
C ALA A 77 7.87 -2.01 -5.35
N PRO A 78 8.16 -1.55 -6.58
CA PRO A 78 8.89 -0.29 -6.79
C PRO A 78 8.15 0.90 -6.18
N VAL A 79 8.87 1.84 -5.57
CA VAL A 79 8.25 3.10 -5.09
C VAL A 79 8.02 4.02 -6.27
N TRP A 80 6.78 4.45 -6.49
CA TRP A 80 6.42 5.43 -7.54
C TRP A 80 6.01 6.78 -6.95
N LEU A 81 5.59 6.80 -5.69
CA LEU A 81 5.20 8.00 -4.99
C LEU A 81 5.75 8.00 -3.57
N SER A 82 6.25 9.14 -3.12
CA SER A 82 6.52 9.43 -1.71
C SER A 82 5.58 10.54 -1.26
N GLN A 83 4.93 10.37 -0.11
CA GLN A 83 4.07 11.38 0.48
C GLN A 83 4.67 11.94 1.76
N PHE A 84 4.52 13.25 1.95
CA PHE A 84 4.72 13.92 3.23
C PHE A 84 3.57 14.90 3.48
N THR A 85 3.36 15.25 4.75
CA THR A 85 2.35 16.25 5.13
C THR A 85 3.02 17.55 5.56
N SER A 86 2.47 18.67 5.13
CA SER A 86 2.91 20.00 5.56
C SER A 86 1.72 20.95 5.58
N ALA A 87 1.64 21.81 6.60
CA ALA A 87 0.52 22.75 6.78
C ALA A 87 -0.90 22.12 6.73
N GLY A 88 -1.03 20.84 7.10
CA GLY A 88 -2.31 20.13 7.13
C GLY A 88 -2.82 19.64 5.77
N ILE A 89 -1.96 19.58 4.75
CA ILE A 89 -2.26 18.98 3.46
C ILE A 89 -1.20 17.96 3.05
N ASP A 90 -1.59 17.06 2.16
CA ASP A 90 -0.74 16.01 1.61
C ASP A 90 0.04 16.54 0.40
N TYR A 91 1.32 16.21 0.36
CA TYR A 91 2.22 16.47 -0.75
C TYR A 91 2.80 15.18 -1.25
N ASP A 92 2.60 14.93 -2.55
CA ASP A 92 3.08 13.72 -3.21
C ASP A 92 4.16 14.07 -4.24
N THR A 93 5.24 13.30 -4.21
CA THR A 93 6.36 13.44 -5.14
C THR A 93 6.55 12.14 -5.91
N ALA A 94 6.65 12.27 -7.24
CA ALA A 94 6.94 11.14 -8.12
C ALA A 94 8.37 10.63 -7.91
N CYS A 95 8.46 9.30 -7.91
CA CYS A 95 9.65 8.49 -7.96
C CYS A 95 9.57 7.67 -9.27
#